data_AF-A0A5N7U491-F1
#
_entry.id   AF-A0A5N7U491-F1
#
_cell.length_a   1.000
_cell.length_b   1.000
_cell.length_c   1.000
_cell.angle_alpha   90.00
_cell.angle_beta   90.00
_cell.angle_gamma   90.00
#
_symmetry.space_group_name_H-M   'P 1'
#
loop_
_entity.id
_entity.type
_entity.pdbx_description
1 polymer ?
#
loop_
_entity_poly.entity_id
_entity_poly.type
_entity_poly.pdbx_seq_one_letter_code
_entity_poly.pdbx_strand_id
1 'polypeptide(L)'
;MGIGFVILFHLIAIFILSFIIGIIAVIIVSFILDKQKRTRKLFFAFCAPFIGFYTLYICAFIGSTIISQTKGIDIGIGDTWYVPLNNSYKLLFIDIPDYGSISDKNTGEIFLSDISEIEQRNDLIFGKMSSDEYFLFNTETRELSKFESEKGLTSSSGNQKLSLKNVYDFYSERKSEARGYWFYLIGILSLLFSIGHLWIVNYIILFFSFSKRLIKLK
;
A
#
# COMPACT_ATOMS: atom_id res chain seq x y z
N MET A 1 2.65 3.22 -14.10
CA MET A 1 3.45 4.36 -13.59
C MET A 1 4.27 3.88 -12.41
N GLY A 2 5.59 3.99 -12.49
CA GLY A 2 6.48 3.50 -11.44
C GLY A 2 6.21 4.16 -10.08
N ILE A 3 6.49 3.40 -9.02
CA ILE A 3 6.26 3.78 -7.62
C ILE A 3 6.82 5.17 -7.26
N GLY A 4 7.99 5.55 -7.79
CA GLY A 4 8.60 6.86 -7.53
C GLY A 4 7.77 8.04 -8.04
N PHE A 5 7.19 7.92 -9.22
CA PHE A 5 6.31 8.96 -9.79
C PHE A 5 5.01 9.11 -8.98
N VAL A 6 4.44 7.99 -8.55
CA VAL A 6 3.23 7.99 -7.71
C VAL A 6 3.50 8.67 -6.37
N ILE A 7 4.64 8.37 -5.73
CA ILE A 7 5.06 9.03 -4.49
C ILE A 7 5.23 10.54 -4.70
N LEU A 8 5.88 10.97 -5.79
CA LEU A 8 6.03 12.39 -6.10
C LEU A 8 4.67 13.09 -6.20
N PHE A 9 3.71 12.49 -6.89
CA PHE A 9 2.36 13.03 -7.01
C PHE A 9 1.66 13.13 -5.64
N HIS A 10 1.77 12.10 -4.80
CA HIS A 10 1.25 12.15 -3.43
C HIS A 10 1.87 13.29 -2.61
N LEU A 11 3.19 13.50 -2.69
CA LEU A 11 3.88 14.57 -1.96
C LEU A 11 3.44 15.96 -2.42
N ILE A 12 3.19 16.15 -3.72
CA ILE A 12 2.65 17.39 -4.28
C ILE A 12 1.20 17.60 -3.80
N ALA A 13 0.36 16.57 -3.85
CA ALA A 13 -1.02 16.65 -3.37
C ALA A 13 -1.08 17.01 -1.87
N ILE A 14 -0.23 16.37 -1.06
CA ILE A 14 -0.08 16.69 0.37
C ILE A 14 0.39 18.13 0.57
N PHE A 15 1.34 18.61 -0.23
CA PHE A 15 1.81 19.99 -0.16
C PHE A 15 0.68 20.99 -0.37
N ILE A 16 -0.08 20.83 -1.45
CA ILE A 16 -1.19 21.71 -1.82
C ILE A 16 -2.28 21.69 -0.73
N LEU A 17 -2.67 20.50 -0.27
CA LEU A 17 -3.65 20.33 0.79
C LEU A 17 -3.20 21.00 2.10
N SER A 18 -1.94 20.77 2.49
CA SER A 18 -1.35 21.37 3.69
C SER A 18 -1.31 22.89 3.60
N PHE A 19 -1.00 23.45 2.42
CA PHE A 19 -0.97 24.89 2.19
C PHE A 19 -2.35 25.52 2.37
N ILE A 20 -3.39 24.94 1.76
CA ILE A 20 -4.77 25.41 1.89
C ILE A 20 -5.22 25.38 3.35
N ILE A 21 -5.01 24.26 4.04
CA ILE A 21 -5.38 24.11 5.46
C ILE A 21 -4.57 25.08 6.34
N GLY A 22 -3.29 25.29 6.03
CA GLY A 22 -2.41 26.22 6.74
C GLY A 22 -2.90 27.66 6.65
N ILE A 23 -3.33 28.11 5.46
CA ILE A 23 -3.93 29.46 5.30
C ILE A 23 -5.21 29.59 6.13
N ILE A 24 -6.11 28.60 6.05
CA ILE A 24 -7.36 28.61 6.81
C ILE A 24 -7.08 28.66 8.31
N ALA A 25 -6.14 27.83 8.79
CA ALA A 25 -5.75 27.79 10.19
C ALA A 25 -5.17 29.13 10.67
N VAL A 26 -4.33 29.79 9.86
CA VAL A 26 -3.81 31.13 10.16
C VAL A 26 -4.93 32.14 10.30
N ILE A 27 -5.91 32.15 9.39
CA ILE A 27 -7.06 33.07 9.44
C ILE A 27 -7.83 32.86 10.75
N ILE A 28 -8.21 31.62 11.06
CA ILE A 28 -8.94 31.29 12.31
C ILE A 28 -8.17 31.73 13.54
N VAL A 29 -6.89 31.36 13.62
CA VAL A 29 -6.02 31.67 14.76
C VAL A 29 -5.79 33.18 14.91
N SER A 30 -5.83 33.93 13.81
CA SER A 30 -5.66 35.39 13.82
C SER A 30 -6.82 36.15 14.48
N PHE A 31 -8.03 35.57 14.47
CA PHE A 31 -9.23 36.12 15.12
C PHE A 31 -9.31 35.73 16.61
N ILE A 32 -8.74 34.59 17.00
CA ILE A 32 -8.85 34.05 18.36
C ILE A 32 -7.77 34.60 19.31
N LEU A 33 -6.60 35.01 18.80
CA LEU A 33 -5.44 35.28 19.66
C LEU A 33 -5.17 36.76 20.01
N ASP A 34 -4.89 36.98 21.29
CA ASP A 34 -4.31 38.22 21.82
C ASP A 34 -2.85 38.47 21.41
N LYS A 35 -2.49 39.76 21.37
CA LYS A 35 -1.25 40.30 20.77
C LYS A 35 0.06 39.69 21.31
N GLN A 36 0.09 39.17 22.54
CA GLN A 36 1.34 38.81 23.22
C GLN A 36 2.08 37.57 22.67
N LYS A 37 1.40 36.64 21.96
CA LYS A 37 2.02 35.43 21.37
C LYS A 37 1.61 35.18 19.91
N ARG A 38 1.03 36.19 19.26
CA ARG A 38 0.31 36.07 17.98
C ARG A 38 1.19 35.50 16.86
N THR A 39 2.38 36.06 16.62
CA THR A 39 3.23 35.67 15.49
C THR A 39 3.65 34.20 15.49
N ARG A 40 3.99 33.63 16.67
CA ARG A 40 4.46 32.23 16.75
C ARG A 40 3.34 31.22 16.59
N LYS A 41 2.18 31.52 17.17
CA LYS A 41 1.01 30.66 17.04
C LYS A 41 0.46 30.69 15.60
N LEU A 42 0.54 31.85 14.92
CA LEU A 42 0.24 31.93 13.49
C LEU A 42 1.23 31.11 12.66
N PHE A 43 2.54 31.21 12.94
CA PHE A 43 3.55 30.39 12.27
C PHE A 43 3.30 28.89 12.46
N PHE A 44 3.04 28.45 13.70
CA PHE A 44 2.71 27.04 13.96
C PHE A 44 1.41 26.63 13.27
N ALA A 45 0.37 27.46 13.28
CA ALA A 45 -0.89 27.17 12.60
C ALA A 45 -0.70 26.96 11.09
N PHE A 46 0.21 27.74 10.48
CA PHE A 46 0.57 27.56 9.07
C PHE A 46 1.37 26.26 8.83
N CYS A 47 2.36 25.97 9.69
CA CYS A 47 3.27 24.83 9.50
C CYS A 47 2.69 23.49 9.96
N ALA A 48 1.75 23.48 10.90
CA ALA A 48 1.22 22.26 11.51
C ALA A 48 0.60 21.28 10.49
N PRO A 49 -0.21 21.71 9.50
CA PRO A 49 -0.72 20.80 8.46
C PRO A 49 0.40 20.08 7.69
N PHE A 50 1.46 20.80 7.30
CA PHE A 50 2.60 20.21 6.61
C PHE A 50 3.27 19.13 7.46
N ILE A 51 3.62 19.48 8.71
CA ILE A 51 4.28 18.55 9.63
C ILE A 51 3.40 17.32 9.86
N GLY A 52 2.11 17.53 10.12
CA GLY A 52 1.16 16.47 10.41
C GLY A 52 1.00 15.51 9.23
N PHE A 53 0.67 16.02 8.04
CA PHE A 53 0.41 15.17 6.89
C PHE A 53 1.66 14.49 6.34
N TYR A 54 2.81 15.15 6.31
CA TYR A 54 4.05 14.47 5.89
C TYR A 54 4.47 13.39 6.88
N THR A 55 4.34 13.63 8.19
CA THR A 55 4.63 12.60 9.20
C THR A 55 3.69 11.41 9.04
N LEU A 56 2.38 11.67 8.91
CA LEU A 56 1.37 10.64 8.70
C LEU A 56 1.70 9.81 7.45
N TYR A 57 1.98 10.46 6.33
CA TYR A 57 2.30 9.80 5.06
C TYR A 57 3.55 8.95 5.15
N ILE A 58 4.66 9.49 5.66
CA ILE A 58 5.94 8.77 5.75
C ILE A 58 5.81 7.56 6.68
N CYS A 59 5.19 7.73 7.85
CA CYS A 59 4.96 6.63 8.78
C CYS A 59 4.08 5.54 8.17
N ALA A 60 2.98 5.93 7.52
CA ALA A 60 2.06 4.98 6.89
C ALA A 60 2.72 4.23 5.74
N PHE A 61 3.52 4.93 4.94
CA PHE A 61 4.26 4.36 3.81
C PHE A 61 5.31 3.34 4.27
N ILE A 62 6.15 3.70 5.24
CA ILE A 62 7.16 2.80 5.80
C ILE A 62 6.49 1.59 6.43
N GLY A 63 5.47 1.80 7.28
CA GLY A 63 4.77 0.71 7.96
C GLY A 63 4.09 -0.23 6.96
N SER A 64 3.42 0.30 5.94
CA SER A 64 2.77 -0.50 4.90
C SER A 64 3.78 -1.25 4.04
N THR A 65 4.97 -0.70 3.81
CA THR A 65 6.07 -1.37 3.10
C THR A 65 6.58 -2.58 3.89
N ILE A 66 6.77 -2.45 5.21
CA ILE A 66 7.18 -3.55 6.08
C ILE A 66 6.12 -4.66 6.09
N ILE A 67 4.83 -4.31 6.21
CA ILE A 67 3.76 -5.32 6.14
C ILE A 67 3.71 -5.98 4.76
N SER A 68 3.81 -5.20 3.69
CA SER A 68 3.86 -5.70 2.30
C SER A 68 4.97 -6.73 2.10
N GLN A 69 6.19 -6.42 2.54
CA GLN A 69 7.33 -7.34 2.47
C GLN A 69 7.13 -8.61 3.32
N THR A 70 6.67 -8.45 4.56
CA THR A 70 6.50 -9.60 5.47
C THR A 70 5.35 -10.53 5.05
N LYS A 71 4.32 -9.99 4.38
CA LYS A 71 3.17 -10.75 3.88
C LYS A 71 3.33 -11.19 2.43
N GLY A 72 4.37 -10.74 1.73
CA GLY A 72 4.60 -11.07 0.32
C GLY A 72 3.52 -10.52 -0.63
N ILE A 73 2.88 -9.41 -0.27
CA ILE A 73 1.86 -8.72 -1.08
C ILE A 73 2.37 -7.36 -1.53
N ASP A 74 1.83 -6.81 -2.61
CA ASP A 74 2.14 -5.43 -2.98
C ASP A 74 1.51 -4.39 -2.02
N ILE A 75 2.15 -3.22 -1.91
CA ILE A 75 1.68 -2.10 -1.08
C ILE A 75 0.42 -1.41 -1.65
N GLY A 76 0.09 -1.65 -2.93
CA GLY A 76 -1.07 -1.06 -3.61
C GLY A 76 -0.77 0.28 -4.29
N ILE A 77 0.49 0.56 -4.61
CA ILE A 77 0.88 1.75 -5.38
C ILE A 77 1.82 1.34 -6.52
N GLY A 78 1.71 2.05 -7.64
CA GLY A 78 2.47 1.72 -8.85
C GLY A 78 1.67 0.86 -9.84
N ASP A 79 2.39 0.33 -10.82
CA ASP A 79 1.90 -0.51 -11.93
C ASP A 79 2.17 -2.01 -11.73
N THR A 80 2.82 -2.38 -10.64
CA THR A 80 3.13 -3.77 -10.32
C THR A 80 2.31 -4.22 -9.12
N TRP A 81 1.52 -5.27 -9.31
CA TRP A 81 0.69 -5.85 -8.25
C TRP A 81 1.01 -7.33 -8.11
N TYR A 82 1.04 -7.82 -6.87
CA TYR A 82 1.34 -9.23 -6.66
C TYR A 82 0.80 -9.76 -5.34
N VAL A 83 0.49 -11.05 -5.34
CA VAL A 83 0.09 -11.82 -4.16
C VAL A 83 0.81 -13.17 -4.13
N PRO A 84 1.07 -13.73 -2.94
CA PRO A 84 1.76 -15.00 -2.84
C PRO A 84 0.84 -16.15 -3.26
N LEU A 85 1.42 -17.07 -4.02
CA LEU A 85 0.91 -18.42 -4.22
C LEU A 85 1.70 -19.38 -3.30
N ASN A 86 1.34 -20.66 -3.31
CA ASN A 86 2.08 -21.67 -2.55
C ASN A 86 3.53 -21.81 -3.06
N ASN A 87 4.38 -22.34 -2.18
CA ASN A 87 5.80 -22.55 -2.46
C ASN A 87 6.50 -21.24 -2.90
N SER A 88 7.41 -21.31 -3.86
CA SER A 88 8.23 -20.18 -4.32
C SER A 88 7.58 -19.32 -5.41
N TYR A 89 6.24 -19.31 -5.54
CA TYR A 89 5.55 -18.63 -6.64
C TYR A 89 4.62 -17.48 -6.22
N LYS A 90 4.50 -16.47 -7.05
CA LYS A 90 3.55 -15.36 -6.86
C LYS A 90 2.73 -15.13 -8.12
N LEU A 91 1.50 -14.67 -7.93
CA LEU A 91 0.70 -14.10 -9.00
C LEU A 91 1.13 -12.64 -9.14
N LEU A 92 1.49 -12.25 -10.36
CA LEU A 92 2.06 -10.96 -10.72
C LEU A 92 1.21 -10.33 -11.82
N PHE A 93 0.96 -9.03 -11.70
CA PHE A 93 0.33 -8.22 -12.72
C PHE A 93 1.23 -7.02 -12.99
N ILE A 94 1.29 -6.65 -14.26
CA ILE A 94 2.03 -5.49 -14.74
C ILE A 94 1.10 -4.72 -15.67
N ASP A 95 1.01 -3.42 -15.45
CA ASP A 95 0.25 -2.44 -16.25
C ASP A 95 -1.27 -2.58 -16.22
N ILE A 96 -1.82 -3.77 -16.52
CA ILE A 96 -3.27 -4.01 -16.58
C ILE A 96 -3.70 -5.18 -15.67
N PRO A 97 -4.90 -5.09 -15.06
CA PRO A 97 -5.41 -6.11 -14.14
C PRO A 97 -6.03 -7.32 -14.84
N ASP A 98 -6.30 -7.24 -16.15
CA ASP A 98 -7.09 -8.24 -16.87
C ASP A 98 -6.36 -9.59 -17.01
N TYR A 99 -5.03 -9.56 -17.02
CA TYR A 99 -4.20 -10.74 -17.21
C TYR A 99 -3.08 -10.80 -16.17
N GLY A 100 -3.01 -11.93 -15.48
CA GLY A 100 -1.97 -12.23 -14.50
C GLY A 100 -0.86 -13.11 -15.08
N SER A 101 0.25 -13.18 -14.36
CA SER A 101 1.38 -14.06 -14.64
C SER A 101 1.82 -14.78 -13.38
N ILE A 102 2.18 -16.05 -13.50
CA ILE A 102 2.86 -16.78 -12.42
C ILE A 102 4.35 -16.54 -12.57
N SER A 103 4.98 -16.07 -11.49
CA SER A 103 6.42 -15.81 -11.46
C SER A 103 7.06 -16.40 -10.21
N ASP A 104 8.35 -16.69 -10.30
CA ASP A 104 9.16 -17.05 -9.13
C ASP A 104 9.28 -15.84 -8.19
N LYS A 105 9.12 -16.09 -6.89
CA LYS A 105 9.17 -15.04 -5.86
C LYS A 105 10.54 -14.37 -5.78
N ASN A 106 11.62 -15.15 -5.94
CA ASN A 106 13.00 -14.73 -5.70
C ASN A 106 13.66 -14.16 -6.95
N THR A 107 13.50 -14.84 -8.09
CA THR A 107 14.15 -14.41 -9.34
C THR A 107 13.29 -13.43 -10.13
N GLY A 108 11.96 -13.45 -9.93
CA GLY A 108 11.02 -12.69 -10.75
C GLY A 108 10.85 -13.24 -12.16
N GLU A 109 11.43 -14.41 -12.45
CA GLU A 109 11.25 -15.10 -13.73
C GLU A 109 9.78 -15.44 -13.93
N ILE A 110 9.22 -15.03 -15.07
CA ILE A 110 7.84 -15.33 -15.45
C ILE A 110 7.80 -16.75 -16.00
N PHE A 111 6.99 -17.60 -15.38
CA PHE A 111 6.83 -19.01 -15.74
C PHE A 111 5.64 -19.23 -16.68
N LEU A 112 4.56 -18.47 -16.44
CA LEU A 112 3.35 -18.50 -17.26
C LEU A 112 2.73 -17.11 -17.28
N SER A 113 2.38 -16.60 -18.45
CA SER A 113 1.75 -15.30 -18.66
C SER A 113 0.30 -15.44 -19.12
N ASP A 114 -0.38 -14.31 -19.25
CA ASP A 114 -1.68 -14.20 -19.92
C ASP A 114 -2.80 -15.02 -19.28
N ILE A 115 -2.76 -15.17 -17.95
CA ILE A 115 -3.76 -15.91 -17.19
C ILE A 115 -4.98 -15.01 -16.98
N SER A 116 -6.15 -15.43 -17.46
CA SER A 116 -7.42 -14.71 -17.34
C SER A 116 -8.26 -15.21 -16.16
N GLU A 117 -8.19 -16.51 -15.88
CA GLU A 117 -8.88 -17.13 -14.75
C GLU A 117 -7.96 -18.09 -14.00
N ILE A 118 -8.14 -18.17 -12.68
CA ILE A 118 -7.29 -18.96 -11.80
C ILE A 118 -8.08 -19.55 -10.63
N GLU A 119 -7.65 -20.73 -10.20
CA GLU A 119 -8.02 -21.35 -8.94
C GLU A 119 -6.78 -22.01 -8.34
N GLN A 120 -6.59 -21.89 -7.04
CA GLN A 120 -5.51 -22.58 -6.34
C GLN A 120 -6.09 -23.58 -5.33
N ARG A 121 -5.66 -24.84 -5.41
CA ARG A 121 -5.95 -25.88 -4.43
C ARG A 121 -4.64 -26.48 -3.92
N ASN A 122 -4.26 -26.14 -2.70
CA ASN A 122 -2.96 -26.50 -2.13
C ASN A 122 -1.84 -26.07 -3.11
N ASP A 123 -1.00 -27.02 -3.54
CA ASP A 123 0.14 -26.80 -4.41
C ASP A 123 -0.20 -26.86 -5.90
N LEU A 124 -1.46 -27.14 -6.24
CA LEU A 124 -1.95 -27.15 -7.62
C LEU A 124 -2.64 -25.84 -7.97
N ILE A 125 -2.27 -25.29 -9.13
CA ILE A 125 -2.89 -24.12 -9.72
C ILE A 125 -3.56 -24.55 -11.02
N PHE A 126 -4.85 -24.28 -11.08
CA PHE A 126 -5.69 -24.46 -12.24
C PHE A 126 -5.94 -23.09 -12.85
N GLY A 127 -5.99 -23.00 -14.17
CA GLY A 127 -6.38 -21.74 -14.77
C GLY A 127 -6.66 -21.82 -16.24
N LYS A 128 -7.07 -20.67 -16.75
CA LYS A 128 -7.37 -20.42 -18.14
C LYS A 128 -6.51 -19.26 -18.64
N MET A 129 -5.97 -19.41 -19.83
CA MET A 129 -5.19 -18.38 -20.51
C MET A 129 -6.12 -17.51 -21.38
N SER A 130 -5.64 -16.34 -21.79
CA SER A 130 -6.34 -15.45 -22.72
C SER A 130 -6.60 -16.08 -24.10
N SER A 131 -5.81 -17.08 -24.47
CA SER A 131 -5.94 -17.89 -25.69
C SER A 131 -7.02 -18.99 -25.62
N ASP A 132 -7.82 -19.03 -24.55
CA ASP A 132 -8.77 -20.11 -24.22
C ASP A 132 -8.12 -21.49 -23.94
N GLU A 133 -6.79 -21.58 -23.86
CA GLU A 133 -6.09 -22.76 -23.33
C GLU A 133 -6.25 -22.86 -21.80
N TYR A 134 -6.31 -24.08 -21.30
CA TYR A 134 -6.36 -24.40 -19.87
C TYR A 134 -5.02 -24.94 -19.40
N PHE A 135 -4.70 -24.75 -18.13
CA PHE A 135 -3.46 -25.28 -17.54
C PHE A 135 -3.65 -25.84 -16.14
N LEU A 136 -2.77 -26.80 -15.82
CA LEU A 136 -2.51 -27.30 -14.48
C LEU A 136 -1.04 -27.11 -14.19
N PHE A 137 -0.73 -26.37 -13.13
CA PHE A 137 0.62 -26.14 -12.67
C PHE A 137 0.79 -26.65 -11.24
N ASN A 138 1.76 -27.55 -11.04
CA ASN A 138 2.15 -28.01 -9.71
C ASN A 138 3.33 -27.17 -9.20
N THR A 139 3.08 -26.38 -8.16
CA THR A 139 4.06 -25.47 -7.55
C THR A 139 5.16 -26.19 -6.75
N GLU A 140 4.98 -27.47 -6.42
CA GLU A 140 6.01 -28.28 -5.74
C GLU A 140 6.94 -28.94 -6.76
N THR A 141 6.38 -29.63 -7.76
CA THR A 141 7.16 -30.37 -8.78
C THR A 141 7.63 -29.50 -9.95
N ARG A 142 7.08 -28.29 -10.09
CA ARG A 142 7.29 -27.37 -11.22
C ARG A 142 6.77 -27.92 -12.56
N GLU A 143 5.93 -28.93 -12.53
CA GLU A 143 5.31 -29.51 -13.72
C GLU A 143 4.15 -28.66 -14.22
N LEU A 144 4.14 -28.39 -15.52
CA LEU A 144 3.08 -27.66 -16.22
C LEU A 144 2.46 -28.54 -17.29
N SER A 145 1.15 -28.73 -17.21
CA SER A 145 0.35 -29.42 -18.22
C SER A 145 -0.66 -28.45 -18.82
N LYS A 146 -0.79 -28.46 -20.15
CA LYS A 146 -1.76 -27.64 -20.89
C LYS A 146 -2.85 -28.51 -21.50
N PHE A 147 -4.05 -27.94 -21.64
CA PHE A 147 -5.23 -28.61 -22.15
C PHE A 147 -6.02 -27.67 -23.07
N GLU A 148 -6.56 -28.20 -24.16
CA GLU A 148 -7.40 -27.42 -25.09
C GLU A 148 -8.82 -27.17 -24.57
N SER A 149 -9.23 -27.86 -23.50
CA SER A 149 -10.57 -27.73 -22.94
C SER A 149 -10.61 -27.95 -21.43
N GLU A 150 -11.59 -27.31 -20.78
CA GLU A 150 -11.87 -27.48 -19.35
C GLU A 150 -12.16 -28.93 -18.99
N LYS A 151 -12.79 -29.70 -19.90
CA LYS A 151 -13.02 -31.14 -19.73
C LYS A 151 -11.71 -31.91 -19.61
N GLY A 152 -10.69 -31.54 -20.39
CA GLY A 152 -9.36 -32.14 -20.30
C GLY A 152 -8.69 -31.87 -18.95
N LEU A 153 -8.81 -30.63 -18.47
CA LEU A 153 -8.28 -30.20 -17.17
C LEU A 153 -8.98 -30.89 -15.97
N THR A 154 -10.30 -31.01 -16.03
CA THR A 154 -11.09 -31.67 -14.98
C THR A 154 -10.84 -33.18 -14.96
N SER A 155 -10.68 -33.81 -16.14
CA SER A 155 -10.38 -35.24 -16.24
C SER A 155 -9.02 -35.60 -15.63
N SER A 156 -8.00 -34.75 -15.84
CA SER A 156 -6.65 -34.96 -15.28
C SER A 156 -6.57 -34.72 -13.77
N SER A 157 -7.59 -34.06 -13.19
CA SER A 157 -7.66 -33.71 -11.77
C SER A 157 -8.73 -34.50 -10.99
N GLY A 158 -9.14 -35.65 -11.52
CA GLY A 158 -10.08 -36.56 -10.83
C GLY A 158 -11.55 -36.15 -10.94
N ASN A 159 -11.92 -35.43 -12.00
CA ASN A 159 -13.28 -34.97 -12.31
C ASN A 159 -13.93 -34.10 -11.21
N GLN A 160 -13.12 -33.42 -10.40
CA GLN A 160 -13.64 -32.45 -9.47
C GLN A 160 -14.09 -31.20 -10.22
N LYS A 161 -15.27 -30.67 -9.85
CA LYS A 161 -15.74 -29.40 -10.40
C LYS A 161 -14.76 -28.30 -10.04
N LEU A 162 -14.26 -27.58 -11.04
CA LEU A 162 -13.42 -26.38 -10.86
C LEU A 162 -14.30 -25.15 -10.69
N SER A 163 -13.78 -24.18 -9.94
CA SER A 163 -14.38 -22.87 -9.69
C SER A 163 -13.35 -21.81 -10.04
N LEU A 164 -12.94 -21.80 -11.32
CA LEU A 164 -12.05 -20.78 -11.85
C LEU A 164 -12.69 -19.40 -11.66
N LYS A 165 -11.95 -18.50 -11.03
CA LYS A 165 -12.37 -17.10 -10.84
C LYS A 165 -11.56 -16.22 -11.77
N ASN A 166 -12.09 -15.04 -12.09
CA ASN A 166 -11.29 -14.01 -12.73
C ASN A 166 -10.00 -13.77 -11.93
N VAL A 167 -8.89 -13.65 -12.65
CA VAL A 167 -7.54 -13.56 -12.05
C VAL A 167 -7.41 -12.35 -11.11
N TYR A 168 -8.08 -11.23 -11.42
CA TYR A 168 -8.06 -10.03 -10.59
C TYR A 168 -8.90 -10.20 -9.32
N ASP A 169 -10.05 -10.88 -9.40
CA ASP A 169 -10.87 -11.18 -8.23
C ASP A 169 -10.10 -12.08 -7.25
N PHE A 170 -9.44 -13.12 -7.77
CA PHE A 170 -8.55 -13.96 -6.96
C PHE A 170 -7.45 -13.14 -6.29
N TYR A 171 -6.80 -12.23 -7.03
CA TYR A 171 -5.80 -11.31 -6.48
C TYR A 171 -6.37 -10.46 -5.34
N SER A 172 -7.53 -9.85 -5.55
CA SER A 172 -8.17 -8.95 -4.59
C SER A 172 -8.52 -9.68 -3.29
N GLU A 173 -9.13 -10.86 -3.41
CA GLU A 173 -9.46 -11.74 -2.27
C GLU A 173 -8.19 -12.14 -1.51
N ARG A 174 -7.19 -12.69 -2.22
CA ARG A 174 -5.93 -13.15 -1.60
C ARG A 174 -5.17 -12.02 -0.93
N LYS A 175 -5.15 -10.83 -1.55
CA LYS A 175 -4.51 -9.65 -0.97
C LYS A 175 -5.22 -9.20 0.30
N SER A 176 -6.55 -9.21 0.30
CA SER A 176 -7.36 -8.87 1.48
C SER A 176 -7.10 -9.83 2.63
N GLU A 177 -7.11 -11.14 2.36
CA GLU A 177 -6.80 -12.18 3.34
C GLU A 177 -5.39 -12.03 3.93
N ALA A 178 -4.37 -11.86 3.07
CA ALA A 178 -2.98 -11.74 3.51
C ALA A 178 -2.73 -10.43 4.28
N ARG A 179 -3.37 -9.33 3.88
CA ARG A 179 -3.29 -8.02 4.55
C ARG A 179 -3.97 -8.06 5.92
N GLY A 180 -5.13 -8.70 6.03
CA GLY A 180 -5.97 -8.64 7.22
C GLY A 180 -6.16 -7.21 7.73
N TYR A 181 -5.99 -7.01 9.04
CA TYR A 181 -6.14 -5.69 9.68
C TYR A 181 -4.85 -4.86 9.76
N TRP A 182 -3.72 -5.35 9.24
CA TRP A 182 -2.41 -4.73 9.46
C TRP A 182 -2.31 -3.32 8.90
N PHE A 183 -2.87 -3.06 7.72
CA PHE A 183 -2.81 -1.73 7.11
C PHE A 183 -3.63 -0.70 7.90
N TYR A 184 -4.77 -1.11 8.48
CA TYR A 184 -5.54 -0.25 9.38
C TYR A 184 -4.77 0.07 10.66
N LEU A 185 -4.12 -0.94 11.24
CA LEU A 185 -3.28 -0.75 12.43
C LEU A 185 -2.14 0.23 12.16
N ILE A 186 -1.42 0.08 11.02
CA ILE A 186 -0.38 1.01 10.61
C ILE A 186 -0.94 2.42 10.41
N GLY A 187 -2.13 2.56 9.81
CA GLY A 187 -2.80 3.85 9.67
C GLY A 187 -3.06 4.53 11.02
N ILE A 188 -3.59 3.79 11.99
CA ILE A 188 -3.84 4.29 13.35
C ILE A 188 -2.53 4.69 14.04
N LEU A 189 -1.50 3.83 13.99
CA LEU A 189 -0.20 4.13 14.59
C LEU A 189 0.43 5.37 13.94
N SER A 190 0.35 5.50 12.62
CA SER A 190 0.89 6.65 11.88
C SER A 190 0.18 7.95 12.25
N LEU A 191 -1.13 7.88 12.49
CA LEU A 191 -1.90 9.01 13.00
C LEU A 191 -1.47 9.41 14.41
N LEU A 192 -1.29 8.45 15.32
CA LEU A 192 -0.81 8.71 16.67
C LEU A 192 0.59 9.35 16.66
N PHE A 193 1.50 8.83 15.82
CA PHE A 193 2.84 9.43 15.63
C PHE A 193 2.77 10.86 15.10
N SER A 194 1.90 11.11 14.12
CA SER A 194 1.69 12.46 13.57
C SER A 194 1.20 13.45 14.64
N ILE A 195 0.19 13.05 15.44
CA ILE A 195 -0.33 13.86 16.55
C ILE A 195 0.75 14.10 17.60
N GLY A 196 1.49 13.06 17.99
CA GLY A 196 2.61 13.18 18.93
C GLY A 196 3.71 14.11 18.44
N HIS A 197 4.06 14.02 17.16
CA HIS A 197 5.06 14.91 16.54
C HIS A 197 4.60 16.37 16.57
N LEU A 198 3.34 16.65 16.22
CA LEU A 198 2.77 17.99 16.33
C LEU A 198 2.77 18.52 17.76
N TRP A 199 2.46 17.67 18.74
CA TRP A 199 2.49 18.04 20.15
C TRP A 199 3.90 18.42 20.61
N ILE A 200 4.91 17.62 20.25
CA ILE A 200 6.33 17.91 20.55
C ILE A 200 6.78 19.22 19.89
N VAL A 201 6.47 19.43 18.61
CA VAL A 201 6.85 20.66 17.89
C VAL A 201 6.19 21.88 18.52
N ASN A 202 4.90 21.79 18.85
CA ASN A 202 4.18 22.85 19.55
C ASN A 202 4.82 23.16 20.90
N TYR A 203 5.16 22.13 21.68
CA TYR A 203 5.85 22.28 22.95
C TYR A 203 7.19 23.00 22.78
N ILE A 204 8.03 22.61 21.81
CA ILE A 204 9.33 23.25 21.54
C ILE A 204 9.16 24.73 21.17
N ILE A 205 8.25 25.04 20.24
CA ILE A 205 8.02 26.42 19.76
C ILE A 205 7.50 27.32 20.88
N LEU A 206 6.68 26.79 21.79
CA LEU A 206 6.13 27.55 22.91
C LEU A 206 7.04 27.59 24.15
N PHE A 207 7.79 26.52 24.46
CA PHE A 207 8.58 26.36 25.68
C PHE A 207 9.98 26.97 25.61
N PHE A 208 10.72 26.83 24.51
CA PHE A 208 12.05 27.46 24.36
C PHE A 208 12.01 29.00 24.41
N SER A 209 10.82 29.59 24.27
CA SER A 209 10.61 31.01 24.49
C SER A 209 10.62 31.43 25.97
N PHE A 210 10.24 30.57 26.91
CA PHE A 210 10.10 30.96 28.31
C PHE A 210 11.48 31.22 28.94
N SER A 211 12.45 30.37 28.57
CA SER A 211 13.86 30.53 28.96
C SER A 211 14.47 31.85 28.48
N LYS A 212 14.24 32.28 27.23
CA LYS A 212 14.75 33.57 26.73
C LYS A 212 14.14 34.80 27.43
N ARG A 213 12.94 34.69 28.02
CA ARG A 213 12.32 35.79 28.80
C ARG A 213 12.90 35.87 30.21
N LEU A 214 13.21 34.73 30.83
CA LEU A 214 13.89 34.68 32.14
C LEU A 214 15.33 35.20 32.06
N ILE A 215 16.04 34.95 30.95
CA ILE A 215 17.41 35.45 30.75
C ILE A 215 17.44 36.97 30.52
N LYS A 216 16.37 37.59 30.02
CA LYS A 216 16.25 39.06 29.88
C LYS A 216 15.84 39.79 31.17
N LEU A 217 15.51 39.06 32.23
CA LEU A 217 15.07 39.59 33.53
C LEU A 217 16.13 39.44 34.64
N LYS A 218 17.34 39.00 34.28
CA LYS A 218 18.55 39.06 35.11
C LYS A 218 19.51 40.07 34.50
#